data_AF-A0A947X1W0-F1
#
_entry.id   AF-A0A947X1W0-F1
#
_cell.length_a   1.000
_cell.length_b   1.000
_cell.length_c   1.000
_cell.angle_alpha   90.00
_cell.angle_beta   90.00
_cell.angle_gamma   90.00
#
_symmetry.space_group_name_H-M   'P 1'
#
loop_
_entity.id
_entity.type
_entity.pdbx_description
1 polymer ?
#
loop_
_entity_poly.entity_id
_entity_poly.type
_entity_poly.pdbx_seq_one_letter_code
_entity_poly.pdbx_strand_id
1 'polypeptide(L)'
;MGRIGRRLAAVIACTAVMLMTVAIPTFATGEPRVVTCNGIKATMVGTLGDDVINGTAGDDVIVTRAGNDTVNAGAGNDIVCGGPGDDYLRGEAGDDILYGEKGRDKIFGHDGNDTIYGGSGKDQMAGDDG
;
A
#
# COMPACT_ATOMS: atom_id res chain seq x y z
N MET A 1 34.17 -7.92 4.97
CA MET A 1 32.79 -8.34 4.62
C MET A 1 31.81 -7.58 5.51
N GLY A 2 31.33 -6.41 5.08
CA GLY A 2 30.38 -5.59 5.85
C GLY A 2 28.99 -5.68 5.21
N ARG A 3 27.98 -6.02 6.00
CA ARG A 3 26.57 -6.08 5.58
C ARG A 3 26.06 -4.65 5.32
N ILE A 4 26.19 -4.19 4.08
CA ILE A 4 25.43 -3.06 3.53
C ILE A 4 24.16 -3.72 2.96
N GLY A 5 23.07 -3.85 3.69
CA GLY A 5 22.24 -2.76 4.16
C GLY A 5 20.89 -2.96 3.47
N ARG A 6 20.03 -3.81 4.03
CA ARG A 6 18.70 -4.22 3.53
C ARG A 6 17.69 -3.05 3.45
N ARG A 7 18.15 -1.81 3.39
CA ARG A 7 17.35 -0.57 3.39
C ARG A 7 17.09 -0.01 1.99
N LEU A 8 17.72 -0.57 0.95
CA LEU A 8 17.54 -0.12 -0.43
C LEU A 8 16.40 -0.85 -1.17
N ALA A 9 15.99 -2.03 -0.71
CA ALA A 9 14.92 -2.80 -1.36
C ALA A 9 13.54 -2.12 -1.24
N ALA A 10 13.34 -1.33 -0.19
CA ALA A 10 12.05 -0.77 0.14
C ALA A 10 11.65 0.43 -0.75
N VAL A 11 12.54 1.40 -0.89
CA VAL A 11 12.29 2.60 -1.74
C VAL A 11 12.16 2.24 -3.23
N ILE A 12 12.71 1.09 -3.65
CA ILE A 12 12.67 0.63 -5.04
C ILE A 12 11.32 -0.03 -5.38
N ALA A 13 10.60 -0.62 -4.42
CA ALA A 13 9.31 -1.29 -4.71
C ALA A 13 8.23 -0.30 -5.16
N CYS A 14 8.04 0.80 -4.43
CA CYS A 14 6.97 1.76 -4.73
C CYS A 14 7.24 2.56 -6.03
N THR A 15 8.50 2.96 -6.24
CA THR A 15 8.89 3.73 -7.44
C THR A 15 8.94 2.89 -8.72
N ALA A 16 9.17 1.57 -8.62
CA ALA A 16 9.15 0.67 -9.78
C ALA A 16 7.72 0.36 -10.28
N VAL A 17 6.73 0.32 -9.39
CA VAL A 17 5.31 0.09 -9.76
C VAL A 17 4.76 1.27 -10.57
N MET A 18 5.23 2.50 -10.32
CA MET A 18 4.86 3.72 -11.05
C MET A 18 5.22 3.69 -12.56
N LEU A 19 6.17 2.84 -12.98
CA LEU A 19 6.68 2.78 -14.36
C LEU A 19 6.01 1.69 -15.24
N MET A 20 5.22 0.79 -14.65
CA MET A 20 4.43 -0.18 -15.42
C MET A 20 3.03 0.37 -15.66
N THR A 21 2.83 0.91 -16.86
CA THR A 21 1.56 1.46 -17.35
C THR A 21 0.42 0.45 -17.23
N VAL A 22 -0.39 0.55 -16.18
CA VAL A 22 -1.76 0.02 -16.23
C VAL A 22 -2.58 1.06 -16.97
N ALA A 23 -2.93 0.76 -18.22
CA ALA A 23 -3.89 1.53 -19.01
C ALA A 23 -5.30 1.34 -18.44
N ILE A 24 -5.51 1.73 -17.18
CA ILE A 24 -6.85 1.92 -16.64
C ILE A 24 -7.33 3.24 -17.25
N PRO A 25 -8.53 3.30 -17.85
CA PRO A 25 -9.09 4.56 -18.34
C PRO A 25 -8.94 5.63 -17.27
N THR A 26 -8.31 6.74 -17.65
CA THR A 26 -8.17 7.94 -16.83
C THR A 26 -9.56 8.46 -16.53
N PHE A 27 -10.13 8.04 -15.40
CA PHE A 27 -11.36 8.59 -14.88
C PHE A 27 -11.03 9.85 -14.10
N ALA A 28 -11.73 10.92 -14.46
CA ALA A 28 -11.53 12.26 -13.95
C ALA A 28 -11.91 12.36 -12.47
N THR A 29 -11.05 13.05 -11.71
CA THR A 29 -11.32 13.89 -10.52
C THR A 29 -12.11 13.28 -9.35
N GLY A 30 -11.38 12.90 -8.29
CA GLY A 30 -11.73 13.21 -6.90
C GLY A 30 -12.93 12.52 -6.25
N GLU A 31 -13.62 11.62 -6.95
CA GLU A 31 -14.73 10.86 -6.37
C GLU A 31 -14.22 9.63 -5.62
N PRO A 32 -14.74 9.34 -4.42
CA PRO A 32 -14.34 8.15 -3.69
C PRO A 32 -14.65 6.89 -4.47
N ARG A 33 -13.62 6.09 -4.74
CA ARG A 33 -13.76 4.89 -5.56
C ARG A 33 -13.48 3.64 -4.74
N VAL A 34 -14.41 2.69 -4.83
CA VAL A 34 -14.18 1.32 -4.35
C VAL A 34 -13.50 0.52 -5.44
N VAL A 35 -12.24 0.15 -5.25
CA VAL A 35 -11.51 -0.77 -6.13
C VAL A 35 -11.60 -2.17 -5.54
N THR A 36 -12.19 -3.11 -6.28
CA THR A 36 -12.32 -4.52 -5.88
C THR A 36 -11.85 -5.41 -7.02
N CYS A 37 -10.92 -6.33 -6.73
CA CYS A 37 -10.45 -7.33 -7.69
C CYS A 37 -10.97 -8.72 -7.32
N ASN A 38 -11.36 -9.53 -8.31
CA ASN A 38 -11.82 -10.92 -8.09
C ASN A 38 -10.71 -11.96 -8.40
N GLY A 39 -9.44 -11.56 -8.38
CA GLY A 39 -8.28 -12.40 -8.67
C GLY A 39 -7.63 -13.00 -7.42
N ILE A 40 -6.58 -13.81 -7.60
CA ILE A 40 -5.70 -14.34 -6.53
C ILE A 40 -4.43 -13.47 -6.38
N LYS A 41 -4.17 -12.60 -7.35
CA LYS A 41 -3.11 -11.59 -7.37
C LYS A 41 -3.58 -10.44 -8.24
N ALA A 42 -3.47 -9.23 -7.74
CA ALA A 42 -4.01 -8.04 -8.35
C ALA A 42 -2.98 -6.92 -8.31
N THR A 43 -2.90 -6.18 -9.42
CA THR A 43 -2.25 -4.86 -9.42
C THR A 43 -3.36 -3.82 -9.41
N MET A 44 -3.50 -3.11 -8.30
CA MET A 44 -4.56 -2.15 -8.06
C MET A 44 -3.96 -0.75 -7.99
N VAL A 45 -4.58 0.19 -8.70
CA VAL A 45 -4.15 1.59 -8.71
C VAL A 45 -5.37 2.49 -8.46
N GLY A 46 -5.25 3.32 -7.43
CA GLY A 46 -6.18 4.38 -7.07
C GLY A 46 -6.10 5.60 -7.99
N THR A 47 -6.75 6.67 -7.57
CA THR A 47 -6.97 7.91 -8.30
C THR A 47 -6.09 9.03 -7.73
N LEU A 48 -6.59 10.25 -7.58
CA LEU A 48 -5.90 11.34 -6.89
C LEU A 48 -6.78 11.91 -5.77
N GLY A 49 -7.87 11.24 -5.46
CA GLY A 49 -8.74 11.54 -4.33
C GLY A 49 -8.93 10.28 -3.50
N ASP A 50 -9.64 10.45 -2.39
CA ASP A 50 -9.79 9.45 -1.34
C ASP A 50 -10.40 8.12 -1.85
N ASP A 51 -9.61 7.06 -1.91
CA ASP A 51 -10.03 5.76 -2.41
C ASP A 51 -10.28 4.74 -1.29
N VAL A 52 -11.13 3.74 -1.57
CA VAL A 52 -11.28 2.54 -0.75
C VAL A 52 -10.85 1.34 -1.59
N ILE A 53 -9.72 0.72 -1.24
CA ILE A 53 -9.19 -0.44 -1.96
C ILE A 53 -9.28 -1.67 -1.05
N ASN A 54 -9.94 -2.70 -1.56
CA ASN A 54 -9.92 -4.03 -0.94
C ASN A 54 -9.21 -4.97 -1.91
N GLY A 55 -8.10 -5.52 -1.45
CA GLY A 55 -7.36 -6.55 -2.15
C GLY A 55 -8.00 -7.92 -2.02
N THR A 56 -7.19 -8.94 -2.23
CA THR A 56 -7.61 -10.31 -2.49
C THR A 56 -7.03 -11.26 -1.44
N ALA A 57 -7.00 -12.55 -1.75
CA ALA A 57 -6.44 -13.57 -0.85
C ALA A 57 -5.06 -14.06 -1.30
N GLY A 58 -4.41 -13.35 -2.22
CA GLY A 58 -3.00 -13.60 -2.51
C GLY A 58 -2.26 -12.33 -2.88
N ASP A 59 -0.94 -12.50 -3.12
CA ASP A 59 0.05 -11.43 -3.15
C ASP A 59 -0.27 -10.27 -4.10
N ASP A 60 -0.78 -9.17 -3.56
CA ASP A 60 -1.24 -7.99 -4.27
C ASP A 60 -0.19 -6.88 -4.32
N VAL A 61 -0.35 -5.99 -5.31
CA VAL A 61 0.40 -4.74 -5.42
C VAL A 61 -0.60 -3.60 -5.53
N ILE A 62 -0.65 -2.76 -4.50
CA ILE A 62 -1.64 -1.69 -4.34
C ILE A 62 -0.93 -0.34 -4.31
N VAL A 63 -1.38 0.60 -5.14
CA VAL A 63 -0.90 1.99 -5.16
C VAL A 63 -2.09 2.94 -5.17
N THR A 64 -2.39 3.63 -4.08
CA THR A 64 -3.58 4.50 -4.00
C THR A 64 -3.31 5.90 -4.55
N ARG A 65 -2.07 6.39 -4.45
CA ARG A 65 -1.53 7.64 -5.00
C ARG A 65 -1.79 8.84 -4.08
N ALA A 66 -2.76 9.70 -4.36
CA ALA A 66 -2.98 10.90 -3.56
C ALA A 66 -4.42 10.90 -3.06
N GLY A 67 -4.66 11.49 -1.90
CA GLY A 67 -5.96 11.40 -1.23
C GLY A 67 -5.80 10.73 0.12
N ASN A 68 -6.84 10.79 0.95
CA ASN A 68 -6.87 10.05 2.22
C ASN A 68 -7.46 8.67 1.96
N ASP A 69 -6.60 7.69 1.78
CA ASP A 69 -7.01 6.40 1.25
C ASP A 69 -7.26 5.37 2.36
N THR A 70 -8.16 4.43 2.11
CA THR A 70 -8.41 3.27 2.98
C THR A 70 -8.09 1.99 2.23
N VAL A 71 -7.08 1.26 2.69
CA VAL A 71 -6.62 0.01 2.08
C VAL A 71 -6.76 -1.14 3.05
N ASN A 72 -7.31 -2.25 2.56
CA ASN A 72 -7.17 -3.58 3.13
C ASN A 72 -6.52 -4.44 2.05
N ALA A 73 -5.31 -4.93 2.30
CA ALA A 73 -4.54 -5.69 1.32
C ALA A 73 -5.05 -7.13 1.22
N GLY A 74 -5.37 -7.73 2.37
CA GLY A 74 -6.08 -9.00 2.45
C GLY A 74 -5.15 -10.12 2.87
N ALA A 75 -5.37 -11.34 2.40
CA ALA A 75 -4.40 -12.40 2.68
C ALA A 75 -3.35 -12.44 1.57
N GLY A 76 -2.12 -12.84 1.89
CA GLY A 76 -1.01 -12.87 0.94
C GLY A 76 0.15 -12.00 1.39
N ASN A 77 1.27 -12.04 0.66
CA ASN A 77 2.37 -11.11 0.92
C ASN A 77 2.21 -9.90 0.00
N ASP A 78 1.70 -8.82 0.56
CA ASP A 78 1.23 -7.68 -0.21
C ASP A 78 2.25 -6.53 -0.21
N ILE A 79 2.17 -5.70 -1.25
CA ILE A 79 2.92 -4.43 -1.33
C ILE A 79 1.92 -3.30 -1.47
N VAL A 80 1.86 -2.41 -0.47
CA VAL A 80 0.93 -1.28 -0.44
C VAL A 80 1.67 0.04 -0.38
N CYS A 81 1.34 0.94 -1.30
CA CYS A 81 1.74 2.35 -1.27
C CYS A 81 0.52 3.26 -1.11
N GLY A 82 0.44 3.96 0.03
CA GLY A 82 -0.55 5.02 0.28
C GLY A 82 -0.27 6.26 -0.58
N GLY A 83 0.87 6.89 -0.35
CA GLY A 83 1.25 8.08 -1.12
C GLY A 83 0.93 9.35 -0.34
N PRO A 84 0.76 10.52 -0.98
CA PRO A 84 0.37 11.72 -0.24
C PRO A 84 -1.09 11.76 0.22
N GLY A 85 -1.29 11.81 1.53
CA GLY A 85 -2.56 12.01 2.22
C GLY A 85 -2.53 11.41 3.64
N ASP A 86 -3.57 11.61 4.44
CA ASP A 86 -3.69 10.93 5.73
C ASP A 86 -4.32 9.54 5.49
N ASP A 87 -3.49 8.50 5.34
CA ASP A 87 -3.95 7.18 4.88
C ASP A 87 -4.27 6.19 6.01
N TYR A 88 -5.12 5.20 5.71
CA TYR A 88 -5.42 4.05 6.56
C TYR A 88 -5.10 2.74 5.84
N LEU A 89 -3.98 2.11 6.20
CA LEU A 89 -3.44 0.93 5.52
C LEU A 89 -3.50 -0.29 6.45
N ARG A 90 -3.99 -1.42 5.95
CA ARG A 90 -3.98 -2.73 6.63
C ARG A 90 -3.38 -3.80 5.73
N GLY A 91 -2.35 -4.49 6.22
CA GLY A 91 -1.77 -5.68 5.60
C GLY A 91 -2.72 -6.87 5.69
N GLU A 92 -3.21 -7.15 6.90
CA GLU A 92 -4.07 -8.29 7.25
C GLU A 92 -3.25 -9.58 7.44
N ALA A 93 -3.18 -10.53 6.51
CA ALA A 93 -2.50 -11.80 6.79
C ALA A 93 -1.40 -12.13 5.78
N GLY A 94 -0.15 -12.17 6.23
CA GLY A 94 1.02 -12.50 5.43
C GLY A 94 2.21 -11.62 5.78
N ASP A 95 3.33 -11.80 5.09
CA ASP A 95 4.50 -10.93 5.30
C ASP A 95 4.38 -9.71 4.37
N ASP A 96 3.84 -8.59 4.88
CA ASP A 96 3.49 -7.43 4.06
C ASP A 96 4.56 -6.34 4.01
N ILE A 97 4.48 -5.50 2.99
CA ILE A 97 5.30 -4.28 2.86
C ILE A 97 4.38 -3.07 2.67
N LEU A 98 4.30 -2.22 3.70
CA LEU A 98 3.36 -1.10 3.75
C LEU A 98 4.12 0.24 3.77
N TYR A 99 3.80 1.15 2.83
CA TYR A 99 4.34 2.51 2.74
C TYR A 99 3.23 3.55 2.93
N GLY A 100 3.31 4.34 4.00
CA GLY A 100 2.44 5.52 4.20
C GLY A 100 2.83 6.71 3.34
N GLU A 101 4.12 6.90 3.07
CA GLU A 101 4.68 8.05 2.35
C GLU A 101 4.47 9.42 3.02
N LYS A 102 3.45 10.21 2.68
CA LYS A 102 3.33 11.59 3.21
C LYS A 102 1.96 11.82 3.82
N GLY A 103 1.92 12.05 5.12
CA GLY A 103 0.71 12.49 5.81
C GLY A 103 0.72 12.00 7.23
N ARG A 104 -0.45 11.92 7.85
CA ARG A 104 -0.60 11.31 9.18
C ARG A 104 -1.28 9.97 9.03
N ASP A 105 -0.46 8.97 8.80
CA ASP A 105 -0.95 7.67 8.39
C ASP A 105 -1.28 6.79 9.59
N LYS A 106 -2.18 5.84 9.37
CA LYS A 106 -2.49 4.75 10.28
C LYS A 106 -2.22 3.45 9.55
N ILE A 107 -1.17 2.74 9.96
CA ILE A 107 -0.69 1.56 9.25
C ILE A 107 -0.67 0.38 10.22
N PHE A 108 -1.37 -0.69 9.87
CA PHE A 108 -1.47 -1.92 10.64
C PHE A 108 -0.96 -3.09 9.80
N GLY A 109 0.05 -3.79 10.28
CA GLY A 109 0.59 -5.00 9.67
C GLY A 109 -0.40 -6.16 9.79
N HIS A 110 -0.82 -6.43 11.03
CA HIS A 110 -1.68 -7.55 11.44
C HIS A 110 -0.88 -8.86 11.58
N ASP A 111 -1.27 -9.95 10.93
CA ASP A 111 -0.63 -11.25 11.13
C ASP A 111 0.54 -11.43 10.15
N GLY A 112 1.76 -11.60 10.65
CA GLY A 112 2.93 -11.93 9.82
C GLY A 112 4.14 -11.00 10.02
N ASN A 113 5.23 -11.24 9.30
CA ASN A 113 6.48 -10.47 9.47
C ASN A 113 6.46 -9.22 8.59
N ASP A 114 5.79 -8.18 9.08
CA ASP A 114 5.56 -6.99 8.28
C ASP A 114 6.74 -6.03 8.25
N THR A 115 6.85 -5.32 7.13
CA THR A 115 7.78 -4.22 6.95
C THR A 115 7.00 -2.92 6.70
N ILE A 116 6.91 -2.08 7.73
CA ILE A 116 6.15 -0.83 7.68
C ILE A 116 7.08 0.39 7.56
N TYR A 117 6.74 1.28 6.62
CA TYR A 117 7.40 2.57 6.40
C TYR A 117 6.36 3.70 6.44
N GLY A 118 6.25 4.39 7.59
CA GLY A 118 5.34 5.55 7.73
C GLY A 118 5.68 6.72 6.80
N GLY A 119 6.97 6.94 6.53
CA GLY A 119 7.39 8.05 5.68
C GLY A 119 7.45 9.37 6.47
N SER A 120 6.89 10.45 5.94
CA SER A 120 6.92 11.78 6.55
C SER A 120 5.57 12.15 7.13
N GLY A 121 5.58 12.54 8.41
CA GLY A 121 4.43 13.10 9.11
C GLY A 121 4.31 12.51 10.50
N LYS A 122 3.09 12.43 11.03
CA LYS A 122 2.84 11.91 12.38
C LYS A 122 2.02 10.64 12.28
N ASP A 123 2.72 9.54 12.18
CA ASP A 123 2.13 8.26 11.81
C ASP A 123 1.86 7.40 13.04
N GLN A 124 0.81 6.59 12.96
CA GLN A 124 0.49 5.53 13.88
C GLN A 124 0.75 4.21 13.17
N MET A 125 1.71 3.44 13.66
CA MET A 125 2.11 2.17 13.06
C MET A 125 2.03 1.07 14.10
N ALA A 126 1.38 -0.03 13.76
CA ALA A 126 1.34 -1.25 14.56
C ALA A 126 1.69 -2.44 13.65
N GLY A 127 2.65 -3.26 14.07
CA GLY A 127 2.93 -4.54 13.39
C GLY A 127 1.91 -5.61 13.77
N ASP A 128 1.38 -5.56 14.99
CA ASP A 128 0.55 -6.62 15.59
C ASP A 128 1.29 -7.98 15.66
N ASP A 129 0.62 -9.11 15.42
CA ASP A 129 1.16 -10.45 15.71
C ASP A 129 2.20 -10.89 14.65
N GLY A 130 3.49 -10.68 14.95
CA GLY A 130 4.62 -11.01 14.06
C GLY A 130 6.00 -10.77 14.63
#